data_AF-D6XX41-F1
#
_entry.id   AF-D6XX41-F1
#
_cell.length_a   1.000
_cell.length_b   1.000
_cell.length_c   1.000
_cell.angle_alpha   90.00
_cell.angle_beta   90.00
_cell.angle_gamma   90.00
#
_symmetry.space_group_name_H-M   'P 1'
#
loop_
_entity.id
_entity.type
_entity.pdbx_description
1 polymer ?
#
loop_
_entity_poly.entity_id
_entity_poly.type
_entity_poly.pdbx_seq_one_letter_code
_entity_poly.pdbx_strand_id
1 'polypeptide(L)'
;MKRFAGFVPLSLLILTGCAGDNEDNQANEADQDTQSSEEAALEEEIALLEAELEDVEAERNELLDQVADLEQELGEMADGEETGEEAPSPFADDWTPHGDRFYDQVWMYQEQTELEADAGFERESLDWRDAFGEASETFNETHGDLATAESLLYTWLGERNMLEHPDSFDELTVRMNHQEDNLAEAVVLKWGLRDDAIAGEDFRLTLEEIDGSWEIADIEVRVHCRRGTTEMDGEVLCQ
;
A
#
# COMPACT_ATOMS: atom_id res chain seq x y z
N MET A 1 -11.60 -44.73 21.71
CA MET A 1 -12.95 -45.17 21.28
C MET A 1 -13.51 -44.14 20.31
N LYS A 2 -14.27 -44.60 19.30
CA LYS A 2 -14.90 -43.90 18.16
C LYS A 2 -14.01 -43.65 16.94
N ARG A 3 -14.08 -44.63 16.02
CA ARG A 3 -13.87 -44.52 14.57
C ARG A 3 -15.18 -44.05 13.93
N PHE A 4 -15.13 -43.26 12.86
CA PHE A 4 -16.11 -43.31 11.78
C PHE A 4 -15.41 -43.01 10.45
N ALA A 5 -15.39 -44.02 9.59
CA ALA A 5 -15.04 -43.93 8.18
C ALA A 5 -16.37 -43.85 7.40
N GLY A 6 -16.48 -42.89 6.48
CA GLY A 6 -17.61 -42.75 5.57
C GLY A 6 -17.13 -42.91 4.14
N PHE A 7 -17.46 -44.05 3.53
CA PHE A 7 -17.15 -44.45 2.17
C PHE A 7 -18.35 -44.06 1.29
N VAL A 8 -18.12 -43.33 0.18
CA VAL A 8 -19.18 -42.96 -0.79
C VAL A 8 -19.02 -43.84 -2.04
N PRO A 9 -20.02 -44.63 -2.44
CA PRO A 9 -19.96 -45.42 -3.67
C PRO A 9 -20.46 -44.63 -4.88
N LEU A 10 -19.63 -44.64 -5.92
CA LEU A 10 -19.89 -44.18 -7.28
C LEU A 10 -20.84 -45.16 -7.99
N SER A 11 -22.01 -44.68 -8.43
CA SER A 11 -22.94 -45.46 -9.25
C SER A 11 -22.79 -45.09 -10.72
N LEU A 12 -22.35 -46.06 -11.51
CA LEU A 12 -22.23 -46.03 -12.97
C LEU A 12 -23.54 -46.55 -13.57
N LEU A 13 -24.23 -45.73 -14.37
CA LEU A 13 -25.43 -46.13 -15.13
C LEU A 13 -25.07 -46.19 -16.62
N ILE A 14 -25.08 -47.39 -17.17
CA ILE A 14 -24.94 -47.66 -18.62
C ILE A 14 -26.35 -47.90 -19.15
N LEU A 15 -26.76 -47.13 -20.17
CA LEU A 15 -27.92 -47.41 -21.01
C LEU A 15 -27.48 -47.53 -22.47
N THR A 16 -27.56 -48.76 -22.98
CA THR A 16 -27.54 -49.13 -24.40
C THR A 16 -28.96 -49.15 -24.95
N GLY A 17 -29.18 -48.66 -26.17
CA GLY A 17 -30.43 -48.85 -26.92
C GLY A 17 -30.27 -48.47 -28.40
N CYS A 18 -30.56 -49.42 -29.29
CA CYS A 18 -30.20 -49.46 -30.70
C CYS A 18 -31.24 -48.85 -31.67
N ALA A 19 -30.74 -48.43 -32.84
CA ALA A 19 -31.25 -48.64 -34.21
C ALA A 19 -32.68 -48.19 -34.61
N GLY A 20 -32.72 -47.32 -35.64
CA GLY A 20 -33.87 -47.06 -36.51
C GLY A 20 -33.53 -45.88 -37.44
N ASP A 21 -33.03 -46.15 -38.65
CA ASP A 21 -33.78 -46.06 -39.92
C ASP A 21 -34.15 -44.62 -40.34
N ASN A 22 -33.33 -44.09 -41.24
CA ASN A 22 -33.76 -43.33 -42.41
C ASN A 22 -34.37 -41.91 -42.18
N GLU A 23 -33.63 -41.02 -41.51
CA GLU A 23 -33.89 -39.56 -41.52
C GLU A 23 -32.59 -38.71 -41.72
N ASP A 24 -31.52 -39.30 -42.26
CA ASP A 24 -30.19 -38.67 -42.33
C ASP A 24 -30.03 -37.55 -43.38
N ASN A 25 -31.09 -37.07 -44.03
CA ASN A 25 -31.01 -36.00 -45.02
C ASN A 25 -31.80 -34.73 -44.68
N GLN A 26 -32.46 -34.66 -43.52
CA GLN A 26 -33.04 -33.40 -43.00
C GLN A 26 -32.37 -32.92 -41.71
N ALA A 27 -31.71 -33.82 -40.96
CA ALA A 27 -30.90 -33.43 -39.80
C ALA A 27 -29.59 -32.72 -40.21
N ASN A 28 -29.05 -33.03 -41.38
CA ASN A 28 -27.79 -32.48 -41.86
C ASN A 28 -27.93 -31.04 -42.40
N GLU A 29 -29.09 -30.68 -42.99
CA GLU A 29 -29.34 -29.31 -43.48
C GLU A 29 -29.59 -28.33 -42.31
N ALA A 30 -30.26 -28.77 -41.24
CA ALA A 30 -30.50 -27.94 -40.05
C ALA A 30 -29.23 -27.72 -39.21
N ASP A 31 -28.34 -28.71 -39.10
CA ASP A 31 -27.02 -28.56 -38.47
C ASP A 31 -26.08 -27.69 -39.32
N GLN A 32 -26.16 -27.79 -40.66
CA GLN A 32 -25.32 -27.00 -41.57
C GLN A 32 -25.75 -25.52 -41.64
N ASP A 33 -27.06 -25.24 -41.58
CA ASP A 33 -27.57 -23.86 -41.46
C ASP A 33 -27.24 -23.23 -40.09
N THR A 34 -27.22 -24.03 -39.02
CA THR A 34 -26.81 -23.55 -37.69
C THR A 34 -25.31 -23.25 -37.62
N GLN A 35 -24.46 -24.13 -38.16
CA GLN A 35 -23.01 -23.89 -38.26
C GLN A 35 -22.68 -22.68 -39.15
N SER A 36 -23.37 -22.52 -40.28
CA SER A 36 -23.22 -21.36 -41.18
C SER A 36 -23.61 -20.04 -40.48
N SER A 37 -24.66 -20.07 -39.65
CA SER A 37 -25.07 -18.90 -38.86
C SER A 37 -24.09 -18.57 -37.73
N GLU A 38 -23.48 -19.57 -37.10
CA GLU A 38 -22.46 -19.37 -36.06
C GLU A 38 -21.14 -18.86 -36.65
N GLU A 39 -20.72 -19.38 -37.81
CA GLU A 39 -19.53 -18.91 -38.53
C GLU A 39 -19.69 -17.44 -38.96
N ALA A 40 -20.84 -17.06 -39.51
CA ALA A 40 -21.13 -15.67 -39.86
C ALA A 40 -21.13 -14.73 -38.64
N ALA A 41 -21.63 -15.18 -37.48
CA ALA A 41 -21.62 -14.40 -36.26
C ALA A 41 -20.19 -14.21 -35.71
N LEU A 42 -19.35 -15.24 -35.80
CA LEU A 42 -17.95 -15.16 -35.40
C LEU A 42 -17.13 -14.27 -36.36
N GLU A 43 -17.41 -14.31 -37.67
CA GLU A 43 -16.78 -13.40 -38.63
C GLU A 43 -17.13 -11.93 -38.35
N GLU A 44 -18.37 -11.63 -37.94
CA GLU A 44 -18.78 -10.29 -37.52
C GLU A 44 -18.09 -9.87 -36.22
N GLU A 45 -17.98 -10.76 -35.22
CA GLU A 45 -17.26 -10.50 -33.98
C GLU A 45 -15.76 -10.25 -34.22
N ILE A 46 -15.12 -11.04 -35.08
CA ILE A 46 -13.72 -10.84 -35.48
C ILE A 46 -13.55 -9.47 -36.14
N ALA A 47 -14.43 -9.10 -37.08
CA ALA A 47 -14.33 -7.81 -37.75
C ALA A 47 -14.50 -6.62 -36.78
N LEU A 48 -15.36 -6.76 -35.77
CA LEU A 48 -15.53 -5.74 -34.72
C LEU A 48 -14.28 -5.64 -33.83
N LEU A 49 -13.73 -6.77 -33.41
CA LEU A 49 -12.52 -6.81 -32.59
C LEU A 49 -11.28 -6.30 -33.35
N GLU A 50 -11.17 -6.57 -34.64
CA GLU A 50 -10.11 -6.04 -35.48
C GLU A 50 -10.19 -4.51 -35.59
N ALA A 51 -11.40 -3.95 -35.73
CA ALA A 51 -11.62 -2.51 -35.74
C ALA A 51 -11.29 -1.86 -34.38
N GLU A 52 -11.72 -2.48 -33.27
CA GLU A 52 -11.40 -2.01 -31.92
C GLU A 52 -9.88 -2.05 -31.66
N LEU A 53 -9.19 -3.08 -32.16
CA LEU A 53 -7.74 -3.19 -32.05
C LEU A 53 -7.03 -2.09 -32.82
N GLU A 54 -7.48 -1.76 -34.04
CA GLU A 54 -6.93 -0.64 -34.82
C GLU A 54 -7.09 0.70 -34.09
N ASP A 55 -8.25 0.96 -33.50
CA ASP A 55 -8.51 2.17 -32.72
C ASP A 55 -7.59 2.26 -31.49
N VAL A 56 -7.43 1.17 -30.73
CA VAL A 56 -6.56 1.11 -29.54
C VAL A 56 -5.09 1.26 -29.93
N GLU A 57 -4.66 0.68 -31.05
CA GLU A 57 -3.28 0.85 -31.53
C GLU A 57 -3.00 2.28 -31.98
N ALA A 58 -3.98 2.96 -32.57
CA ALA A 58 -3.87 4.38 -32.90
C ALA A 58 -3.71 5.23 -31.63
N GLU A 59 -4.55 5.01 -30.62
CA GLU A 59 -4.47 5.71 -29.31
C GLU A 59 -3.13 5.46 -28.63
N ARG A 60 -2.66 4.20 -28.61
CA ARG A 60 -1.34 3.85 -28.06
C ARG A 60 -0.22 4.64 -28.75
N ASN A 61 -0.25 4.74 -30.07
CA ASN A 61 0.80 5.44 -30.81
C ASN A 61 0.75 6.96 -30.54
N GLU A 62 -0.45 7.55 -30.45
CA GLU A 62 -0.60 8.96 -30.07
C GLU A 62 -0.06 9.24 -28.67
N LEU A 63 -0.33 8.37 -27.69
CA LEU A 63 0.22 8.50 -26.35
C LEU A 63 1.73 8.34 -26.31
N LEU A 64 2.30 7.44 -27.12
CA LEU A 64 3.76 7.29 -27.22
C LEU A 64 4.42 8.54 -27.81
N ASP A 65 3.80 9.17 -28.82
CA ASP A 65 4.28 10.43 -29.37
C ASP A 65 4.20 11.55 -28.31
N GLN A 66 3.11 11.64 -27.54
CA GLN A 66 2.99 12.60 -26.43
C GLN A 66 4.06 12.40 -25.35
N VAL A 67 4.35 11.14 -25.00
CA VAL A 67 5.42 10.82 -24.04
C VAL A 67 6.79 11.25 -24.59
N ALA A 68 7.07 10.98 -25.87
CA ALA A 68 8.33 11.39 -26.49
C ALA A 68 8.49 12.93 -26.52
N ASP A 69 7.42 13.66 -26.83
CA ASP A 69 7.40 15.13 -26.80
C ASP A 69 7.65 15.66 -25.38
N LEU A 70 6.99 15.08 -24.36
CA LEU A 70 7.19 15.44 -22.95
C LEU A 70 8.60 15.11 -22.45
N GLU A 71 9.17 13.97 -22.85
CA GLU A 71 10.55 13.60 -22.53
C GLU A 71 11.55 14.58 -23.16
N GLN A 72 11.30 15.02 -24.39
CA GLN A 72 12.11 16.04 -25.05
C GLN A 72 11.99 17.40 -24.33
N GLU A 73 10.78 17.84 -23.99
CA GLU A 73 10.55 19.08 -23.25
C GLU A 73 11.25 19.05 -21.87
N LEU A 74 11.20 17.91 -21.17
CA LEU A 74 11.95 17.67 -19.93
C LEU A 74 13.47 17.76 -20.14
N GLY A 75 13.99 17.18 -21.21
CA GLY A 75 15.42 17.25 -21.55
C GLY A 75 15.88 18.68 -21.86
N GLU A 76 15.07 19.46 -22.59
CA GLU A 76 15.36 20.85 -22.91
C GLU A 76 15.26 21.78 -21.68
N MET A 77 14.37 21.47 -20.72
CA MET A 77 14.34 22.14 -19.42
C MET A 77 15.57 21.79 -18.57
N ALA A 78 16.02 20.54 -18.57
CA ALA A 78 17.20 20.09 -17.82
C ALA A 78 18.51 20.71 -18.35
N ASP A 79 18.65 20.87 -19.67
CA ASP A 79 19.83 21.49 -20.29
C ASP A 79 19.82 23.04 -20.20
N GLY A 80 18.70 23.65 -19.82
CA GLY A 80 18.56 25.10 -19.66
C GLY A 80 19.02 25.66 -18.30
N GLU A 81 19.30 24.79 -17.33
CA GLU A 81 19.56 25.16 -15.94
C GLU A 81 21.04 24.97 -15.52
N GLU A 82 21.97 25.34 -16.41
CA GLU A 82 23.39 25.46 -16.02
C GLU A 82 23.59 26.80 -15.28
N THR A 83 23.39 26.83 -13.94
CA THR A 83 24.08 27.68 -12.93
C THR A 83 23.45 27.65 -11.52
N GLY A 84 22.89 26.53 -11.08
CA GLY A 84 22.69 26.24 -9.66
C GLY A 84 23.59 25.07 -9.28
N GLU A 85 24.35 25.17 -8.20
CA GLU A 85 24.91 23.96 -7.58
C GLU A 85 23.71 23.06 -7.25
N GLU A 86 23.49 21.98 -8.03
CA GLU A 86 22.47 20.98 -7.71
C GLU A 86 22.73 20.52 -6.28
N ALA A 87 21.84 20.92 -5.37
CA ALA A 87 21.88 20.41 -4.02
C ALA A 87 21.82 18.88 -4.13
N PRO A 88 22.75 18.14 -3.50
CA PRO A 88 22.73 16.69 -3.58
C PRO A 88 21.34 16.22 -3.14
N SER A 89 20.65 15.47 -4.01
CA SER A 89 19.35 14.90 -3.67
C SER A 89 19.47 14.21 -2.32
N PRO A 90 18.54 14.45 -1.38
CA PRO A 90 18.54 13.71 -0.13
C PRO A 90 18.42 12.21 -0.40
N PHE A 91 17.93 11.78 -1.57
CA PHE A 91 17.71 10.40 -1.98
C PHE A 91 18.80 9.82 -2.90
N ALA A 92 20.05 10.30 -2.85
CA ALA A 92 21.16 9.72 -3.62
C ALA A 92 21.31 8.18 -3.44
N ASP A 93 22.10 7.54 -4.32
CA ASP A 93 22.21 6.09 -4.59
C ASP A 93 22.25 5.11 -3.37
N ASP A 94 22.48 5.59 -2.15
CA ASP A 94 22.53 4.81 -0.91
C ASP A 94 21.29 4.99 -0.01
N TRP A 95 20.14 5.41 -0.55
CA TRP A 95 18.90 5.50 0.23
C TRP A 95 18.47 4.10 0.70
N THR A 96 18.80 3.78 1.95
CA THR A 96 18.29 2.61 2.64
C THR A 96 17.54 3.07 3.89
N PRO A 97 16.32 2.58 4.16
CA PRO A 97 15.54 2.95 5.34
C PRO A 97 16.08 2.31 6.63
N HIS A 98 17.38 2.02 6.68
CA HIS A 98 18.09 1.40 7.79
C HIS A 98 19.19 2.36 8.30
N GLY A 99 19.63 2.17 9.56
CA GLY A 99 20.67 3.00 10.16
C GLY A 99 20.18 4.44 10.42
N ASP A 100 20.98 5.43 10.00
CA ASP A 100 20.75 6.84 10.32
C ASP A 100 19.42 7.40 9.78
N ARG A 101 18.80 6.72 8.82
CA ARG A 101 17.54 7.14 8.17
C ARG A 101 16.33 6.33 8.60
N PHE A 102 16.46 5.55 9.68
CA PHE A 102 15.37 4.71 10.18
C PHE A 102 14.09 5.51 10.47
N TYR A 103 14.23 6.78 10.88
CA TYR A 103 13.11 7.67 11.19
C TYR A 103 12.69 8.56 10.02
N ASP A 104 13.39 8.53 8.89
CA ASP A 104 13.16 9.49 7.80
C ASP A 104 11.95 9.11 6.96
N GLN A 105 11.18 10.11 6.55
CA GLN A 105 10.08 9.94 5.60
C GLN A 105 10.22 10.82 4.37
N VAL A 106 9.68 10.36 3.24
CA VAL A 106 9.70 11.12 1.98
C VAL A 106 9.06 12.50 2.19
N TRP A 107 7.96 12.54 2.94
CA TRP A 107 7.23 13.77 3.29
C TRP A 107 8.05 14.80 4.09
N MET A 108 9.08 14.36 4.82
CA MET A 108 9.97 15.27 5.56
C MET A 108 10.83 16.12 4.62
N TYR A 109 11.05 15.65 3.39
CA TYR A 109 11.87 16.31 2.38
C TYR A 109 11.05 17.07 1.34
N GLN A 110 9.73 17.02 1.42
CA GLN A 110 8.90 17.79 0.51
C GLN A 110 9.11 19.27 0.77
N GLU A 111 9.46 20.03 -0.27
CA GLU A 111 9.66 21.47 -0.12
C GLU A 111 8.38 22.17 0.34
N GLN A 112 8.56 23.26 1.07
CA GLN A 112 7.47 24.14 1.41
C GLN A 112 6.95 24.82 0.14
N THR A 113 5.63 24.84 -0.04
CA THR A 113 5.04 25.54 -1.20
C THR A 113 5.17 27.05 -1.04
N GLU A 114 5.23 27.81 -2.14
CA GLU A 114 5.27 29.28 -2.10
C GLU A 114 4.10 29.86 -1.29
N LEU A 115 2.90 29.26 -1.39
CA LEU A 115 1.72 29.68 -0.64
C LEU A 115 1.91 29.51 0.88
N GLU A 116 2.52 28.40 1.31
CA GLU A 116 2.83 28.15 2.72
C GLU A 116 3.90 29.12 3.23
N ALA A 117 4.92 29.41 2.41
CA ALA A 117 5.97 30.36 2.73
C ALA A 117 5.42 31.80 2.84
N ASP A 118 4.56 32.22 1.92
CA ASP A 118 3.88 33.53 1.94
C ASP A 118 2.94 33.66 3.15
N ALA A 119 2.36 32.55 3.61
CA ALA A 119 1.58 32.50 4.85
C ALA A 119 2.43 32.53 6.12
N GLY A 120 3.76 32.48 5.99
CA GLY A 120 4.71 32.48 7.10
C GLY A 120 4.71 31.18 7.89
N PHE A 121 4.31 30.06 7.27
CA PHE A 121 4.39 28.75 7.92
C PHE A 121 5.86 28.35 8.06
N GLU A 122 6.23 27.74 9.17
CA GLU A 122 7.56 27.17 9.37
C GLU A 122 7.36 25.73 9.83
N ARG A 123 7.74 24.75 9.00
CA ARG A 123 7.56 23.35 9.38
C ARG A 123 8.51 23.00 10.52
N GLU A 124 8.00 22.30 11.52
CA GLU A 124 8.78 21.93 12.70
C GLU A 124 8.38 20.54 13.18
N SER A 125 9.34 19.81 13.75
CA SER A 125 9.08 18.53 14.40
C SER A 125 9.32 18.71 15.90
N LEU A 126 8.35 18.28 16.71
CA LEU A 126 8.51 18.31 18.16
C LEU A 126 9.54 17.26 18.63
N ASP A 127 10.00 17.40 19.86
CA ASP A 127 10.79 16.33 20.50
C ASP A 127 9.92 15.10 20.76
N TRP A 128 10.59 13.93 20.84
CA TRP A 128 9.95 12.71 21.32
C TRP A 128 9.45 12.90 22.75
N ARG A 129 8.21 12.45 23.00
CA ARG A 129 7.58 12.47 24.32
C ARG A 129 6.88 11.14 24.57
N ASP A 130 6.73 10.77 25.84
CA ASP A 130 5.93 9.60 26.22
C ASP A 130 4.51 9.76 25.66
N ALA A 131 4.07 8.76 24.89
CA ALA A 131 2.81 8.79 24.19
C ALA A 131 1.66 8.31 25.07
N PHE A 132 1.92 7.41 26.02
CA PHE A 132 0.85 6.62 26.63
C PHE A 132 1.05 6.21 28.09
N GLY A 133 2.21 6.44 28.72
CA GLY A 133 2.45 6.07 30.11
C GLY A 133 2.00 4.64 30.45
N GLU A 134 1.12 4.49 31.45
CA GLU A 134 0.56 3.21 31.94
C GLU A 134 -0.21 2.37 30.89
N ALA A 135 -0.55 2.92 29.71
CA ALA A 135 -1.33 2.17 28.73
C ALA A 135 -0.56 1.03 28.05
N SER A 136 0.78 1.02 28.10
CA SER A 136 1.60 -0.11 27.65
C SER A 136 1.43 -1.34 28.57
N GLU A 137 1.34 -1.14 29.88
CA GLU A 137 1.17 -2.23 30.85
C GLU A 137 -0.15 -2.98 30.63
N THR A 138 -1.26 -2.25 30.48
CA THR A 138 -2.58 -2.85 30.21
C THR A 138 -2.60 -3.63 28.90
N PHE A 139 -1.90 -3.13 27.88
CA PHE A 139 -1.78 -3.79 26.59
C PHE A 139 -0.98 -5.10 26.71
N ASN A 140 0.16 -5.07 27.40
CA ASN A 140 0.99 -6.26 27.63
C ASN A 140 0.24 -7.31 28.46
N GLU A 141 -0.54 -6.94 29.48
CA GLU A 141 -1.38 -7.88 30.24
C GLU A 141 -2.41 -8.61 29.35
N THR A 142 -2.95 -7.90 28.35
CA THR A 142 -3.95 -8.44 27.42
C THR A 142 -3.32 -9.34 26.36
N HIS A 143 -2.07 -9.07 25.99
CA HIS A 143 -1.38 -9.70 24.85
C HIS A 143 -0.05 -10.37 25.23
N GLY A 144 0.09 -10.83 26.49
CA GLY A 144 1.34 -11.39 27.02
C GLY A 144 1.74 -12.78 26.48
N ASP A 145 1.10 -13.27 25.42
CA ASP A 145 1.40 -14.54 24.76
C ASP A 145 1.95 -14.38 23.32
N LEU A 146 2.26 -13.15 22.91
CA LEU A 146 2.78 -12.87 21.57
C LEU A 146 4.26 -13.27 21.44
N ALA A 147 4.52 -14.23 20.55
CA ALA A 147 5.83 -14.87 20.41
C ALA A 147 6.84 -14.08 19.56
N THR A 148 6.44 -13.00 18.88
CA THR A 148 7.36 -12.20 18.04
C THR A 148 7.07 -10.70 18.19
N ALA A 149 8.12 -9.89 18.04
CA ALA A 149 8.03 -8.43 18.04
C ALA A 149 7.05 -7.91 16.97
N GLU A 150 7.02 -8.52 15.78
CA GLU A 150 6.12 -8.13 14.70
C GLU A 150 4.66 -8.39 15.06
N SER A 151 4.38 -9.55 15.68
CA SER A 151 3.03 -9.90 16.11
C SER A 151 2.52 -8.91 17.16
N LEU A 152 3.40 -8.49 18.09
CA LEU A 152 3.12 -7.45 19.07
C LEU A 152 2.81 -6.10 18.42
N LEU A 153 3.67 -5.66 17.49
CA LEU A 153 3.50 -4.39 16.79
C LEU A 153 2.21 -4.36 15.95
N TYR A 154 1.92 -5.39 15.17
CA TYR A 154 0.72 -5.42 14.34
C TYR A 154 -0.56 -5.55 15.16
N THR A 155 -0.52 -6.25 16.29
CA THR A 155 -1.63 -6.25 17.27
C THR A 155 -1.86 -4.83 17.81
N TRP A 156 -0.79 -4.13 18.20
CA TRP A 156 -0.85 -2.77 18.72
C TRP A 156 -1.44 -1.76 17.72
N LEU A 157 -1.05 -1.89 16.44
CA LEU A 157 -1.60 -1.11 15.32
C LEU A 157 -3.09 -1.40 15.10
N GLY A 158 -3.47 -2.68 15.19
CA GLY A 158 -4.84 -3.15 15.02
C GLY A 158 -5.80 -2.59 16.07
N GLU A 159 -5.45 -2.69 17.36
CA GLU A 159 -6.25 -2.16 18.49
C GLU A 159 -6.48 -0.63 18.40
N ARG A 160 -5.62 0.08 17.68
CA ARG A 160 -5.72 1.53 17.43
C ARG A 160 -6.40 1.88 16.11
N ASN A 161 -6.92 0.88 15.39
CA ASN A 161 -7.55 1.03 14.08
C ASN A 161 -6.65 1.74 13.05
N MET A 162 -5.33 1.69 13.22
CA MET A 162 -4.39 2.34 12.30
C MET A 162 -4.35 1.65 10.93
N LEU A 163 -4.79 0.40 10.84
CA LEU A 163 -4.83 -0.38 9.60
C LEU A 163 -6.20 -0.30 8.89
N GLU A 164 -7.26 0.15 9.58
CA GLU A 164 -8.64 0.09 9.07
C GLU A 164 -9.14 1.43 8.50
N HIS A 165 -8.40 2.52 8.72
CA HIS A 165 -8.82 3.88 8.34
C HIS A 165 -7.78 4.59 7.46
N PRO A 166 -7.54 4.10 6.22
CA PRO A 166 -6.60 4.74 5.29
C PRO A 166 -7.05 6.14 4.85
N ASP A 167 -8.31 6.53 5.08
CA ASP A 167 -8.76 7.89 4.73
C ASP A 167 -8.29 8.97 5.72
N SER A 168 -7.68 8.58 6.85
CA SER A 168 -7.25 9.50 7.92
C SER A 168 -5.83 10.03 7.73
N PHE A 169 -5.03 9.41 6.86
CA PHE A 169 -3.65 9.78 6.53
C PHE A 169 -3.32 9.30 5.11
N ASP A 170 -2.42 9.97 4.41
CA ASP A 170 -2.02 9.55 3.06
C ASP A 170 -1.03 8.38 3.07
N GLU A 171 -0.21 8.27 4.12
CA GLU A 171 0.79 7.21 4.25
C GLU A 171 0.91 6.66 5.68
N LEU A 172 0.97 5.33 5.80
CA LEU A 172 1.43 4.63 6.99
C LEU A 172 2.61 3.74 6.63
N THR A 173 3.74 4.00 7.26
CA THR A 173 4.95 3.19 7.12
C THR A 173 5.32 2.58 8.46
N VAL A 174 5.61 1.28 8.44
CA VAL A 174 6.02 0.52 9.62
C VAL A 174 7.42 -0.02 9.35
N ARG A 175 8.35 0.24 10.27
CA ARG A 175 9.72 -0.27 10.19
C ARG A 175 10.10 -0.90 11.51
N MET A 176 10.93 -1.94 11.45
CA MET A 176 11.43 -2.63 12.62
C MET A 176 12.92 -2.85 12.48
N ASN A 177 13.63 -2.63 13.58
CA ASN A 177 15.06 -2.86 13.71
C ASN A 177 15.30 -3.76 14.92
N HIS A 178 15.69 -5.00 14.66
CA HIS A 178 16.12 -5.94 15.70
C HIS A 178 17.55 -5.59 16.12
N GLN A 179 17.71 -5.10 17.35
CA GLN A 179 19.02 -4.68 17.87
C GLN A 179 19.79 -5.86 18.46
N GLU A 180 19.10 -6.70 19.24
CA GLU A 180 19.60 -7.93 19.86
C GLU A 180 18.51 -9.02 19.76
N ASP A 181 18.82 -10.27 20.16
CA ASP A 181 17.86 -11.39 20.09
C ASP A 181 16.56 -11.12 20.87
N ASN A 182 16.63 -10.31 21.92
CA ASN A 182 15.53 -10.00 22.84
C ASN A 182 15.15 -8.51 22.89
N LEU A 183 15.63 -7.70 21.93
CA LEU A 183 15.38 -6.25 21.88
C LEU A 183 15.15 -5.79 20.44
N ALA A 184 14.02 -5.14 20.21
CA ALA A 184 13.67 -4.54 18.94
C ALA A 184 13.15 -3.12 19.12
N GLU A 185 13.43 -2.28 18.12
CA GLU A 185 12.81 -0.97 17.98
C GLU A 185 11.87 -1.00 16.79
N ALA A 186 10.66 -0.51 16.96
CA ALA A 186 9.72 -0.29 15.88
C ALA A 186 9.39 1.18 15.74
N VAL A 187 9.24 1.64 14.50
CA VAL A 187 8.70 2.96 14.21
C VAL A 187 7.47 2.84 13.32
N VAL A 188 6.46 3.63 13.66
CA VAL A 188 5.20 3.76 12.93
C VAL A 188 5.10 5.20 12.51
N LEU A 189 5.26 5.46 11.22
CA LEU A 189 5.34 6.79 10.65
C LEU A 189 4.02 7.05 9.91
N LYS A 190 3.18 7.94 10.45
CA LYS A 190 1.85 8.27 9.93
C LYS A 190 1.88 9.68 9.36
N TRP A 191 1.76 9.81 8.04
CA TRP A 191 1.97 11.07 7.31
C TRP A 191 0.84 11.40 6.36
N GLY A 192 0.72 12.68 5.99
CA GLY A 192 -0.37 13.17 5.16
C GLY A 192 -1.69 13.21 5.92
N LEU A 193 -1.65 13.62 7.19
CA LEU A 193 -2.87 13.89 7.93
C LEU A 193 -3.65 14.98 7.21
N ARG A 194 -4.98 14.84 7.12
CA ARG A 194 -5.88 15.86 6.58
C ARG A 194 -6.11 17.04 7.54
N ASP A 195 -5.19 17.21 8.46
CA ASP A 195 -5.14 18.28 9.44
C ASP A 195 -4.24 19.40 8.90
N ASP A 196 -4.64 20.65 9.10
CA ASP A 196 -3.93 21.80 8.58
C ASP A 196 -2.83 22.31 9.52
N ALA A 197 -2.82 21.86 10.78
CA ALA A 197 -1.79 22.10 11.78
C ALA A 197 -0.76 20.95 11.84
N ILE A 198 -1.21 19.69 11.74
CA ILE A 198 -0.36 18.50 11.87
C ILE A 198 -0.09 17.86 10.50
N ALA A 199 1.18 17.73 10.13
CA ALA A 199 1.61 17.04 8.92
C ALA A 199 1.73 15.52 9.10
N GLY A 200 2.15 15.07 10.28
CA GLY A 200 2.33 13.66 10.59
C GLY A 200 2.57 13.38 12.08
N GLU A 201 2.47 12.11 12.44
CA GLU A 201 2.72 11.56 13.76
C GLU A 201 3.61 10.33 13.62
N ASP A 202 4.74 10.33 14.32
CA ASP A 202 5.61 9.17 14.40
C ASP A 202 5.47 8.55 15.79
N PHE A 203 5.37 7.22 15.87
CA PHE A 203 5.48 6.46 17.11
C PHE A 203 6.77 5.66 17.10
N ARG A 204 7.50 5.68 18.22
CA ARG A 204 8.65 4.83 18.47
C ARG A 204 8.31 3.88 19.59
N LEU A 205 8.38 2.58 19.32
CA LEU A 205 8.13 1.53 20.30
C LEU A 205 9.44 0.81 20.60
N THR A 206 9.74 0.70 21.89
CA THR A 206 10.80 -0.19 22.39
C THR A 206 10.15 -1.50 22.79
N LEU A 207 10.59 -2.60 22.19
CA LEU A 207 10.02 -3.94 22.35
C LEU A 207 11.08 -4.86 22.98
N GLU A 208 10.69 -5.63 23.98
CA GLU A 208 11.59 -6.54 24.70
C GLU A 208 10.98 -7.94 24.80
N GLU A 209 11.83 -8.97 24.69
CA GLU A 209 11.42 -10.36 24.97
C GLU A 209 11.64 -10.69 26.45
N ILE A 210 10.56 -11.05 27.15
CA ILE A 210 10.53 -11.41 28.56
C ILE A 210 9.89 -12.80 28.69
N ASP A 211 10.64 -13.76 29.23
CA ASP A 211 10.18 -15.14 29.48
C ASP A 211 9.58 -15.86 28.24
N GLY A 212 10.03 -15.50 27.03
CA GLY A 212 9.57 -16.08 25.76
C GLY A 212 8.37 -15.39 25.13
N SER A 213 7.93 -14.26 25.70
CA SER A 213 6.89 -13.38 25.15
C SER A 213 7.46 -12.00 24.87
N TRP A 214 7.03 -11.36 23.78
CA TRP A 214 7.39 -9.98 23.49
C TRP A 214 6.43 -9.01 24.18
N GLU A 215 6.97 -7.97 24.79
CA GLU A 215 6.25 -6.91 25.48
C GLU A 215 6.69 -5.52 24.99
N ILE A 216 5.79 -4.53 25.10
CA ILE A 216 6.12 -3.12 24.82
C ILE A 216 6.72 -2.51 26.09
N ALA A 217 8.01 -2.20 26.07
CA ALA A 217 8.70 -1.57 27.18
C ALA A 217 8.44 -0.06 27.25
N ASP A 218 8.38 0.62 26.10
CA ASP A 218 8.16 2.06 26.02
C ASP A 218 7.48 2.46 24.71
N ILE A 219 6.73 3.57 24.73
CA ILE A 219 6.15 4.18 23.54
C ILE A 219 6.33 5.69 23.59
N GLU A 220 7.05 6.21 22.62
CA GLU A 220 7.19 7.65 22.41
C GLU A 220 6.46 8.09 21.15
N VAL A 221 6.02 9.34 21.14
CA VAL A 221 5.39 9.99 20.01
C VAL A 221 6.15 11.27 19.65
N ARG A 222 6.27 11.53 18.36
CA ARG A 222 6.74 12.78 17.80
C ARG A 222 5.70 13.31 16.83
N VAL A 223 5.41 14.60 16.93
CA VAL A 223 4.43 15.28 16.06
C VAL A 223 5.17 16.20 15.10
N HIS A 224 4.76 16.18 13.83
CA HIS A 224 5.29 17.04 12.78
C HIS A 224 4.26 18.10 12.45
N CYS A 225 4.60 19.37 12.66
CA CYS A 225 3.72 20.51 12.46
C CYS A 225 3.87 21.10 11.04
N ARG A 226 2.76 21.38 10.38
CA ARG A 226 2.72 22.00 9.05
C ARG A 226 2.90 23.52 9.11
N ARG A 227 2.37 24.16 10.16
CA ARG A 227 2.36 25.63 10.33
C ARG A 227 3.34 26.16 11.37
N GLY A 228 4.11 25.27 11.98
CA GLY A 228 5.02 25.58 13.08
C GLY A 228 4.38 25.37 14.43
N THR A 229 5.05 25.88 15.48
CA THR A 229 4.69 25.59 16.87
C THR A 229 4.30 26.85 17.63
N THR A 230 3.45 26.69 18.63
CA THR A 230 3.11 27.72 19.62
C THR A 230 3.22 27.14 21.02
N GLU A 231 3.59 27.98 21.99
CA GLU A 231 3.59 27.60 23.39
C GLU A 231 2.28 28.07 24.04
N MET A 232 1.54 27.14 24.63
CA MET A 232 0.31 27.41 25.38
C MET A 232 0.36 26.69 26.72
N ASP A 233 0.19 27.43 27.81
CA ASP A 233 0.23 26.89 29.19
C ASP A 233 1.52 26.09 29.52
N GLY A 234 2.63 26.39 28.84
CA GLY A 234 3.92 25.71 29.00
C GLY A 234 4.08 24.45 28.15
N GLU A 235 3.11 24.15 27.28
CA GLU A 235 3.16 23.05 26.32
C GLU A 235 3.37 23.58 24.89
N VAL A 236 4.24 22.90 24.13
CA VAL A 236 4.47 23.21 22.71
C VAL A 236 3.47 22.42 21.86
N LEU A 237 2.70 23.13 21.05
CA LEU A 237 1.62 22.59 20.21
C LEU A 237 1.81 23.04 18.76
N CYS A 238 1.28 22.29 17.78
CA CYS A 238 1.21 22.76 16.40
C CYS A 238 0.19 23.91 16.26
N GLN A 239 0.51 24.90 15.41
CA GLN A 239 -0.36 26.05 15.09
C GLN A 239 -1.42 25.75 14.03
#